data_AF-A0A7K7E9J7-F1
#
_entry.id   AF-A0A7K7E9J7-F1
#
_cell.length_a   1.000
_cell.length_b   1.000
_cell.length_c   1.000
_cell.angle_alpha   90.00
_cell.angle_beta   90.00
_cell.angle_gamma   90.00
#
_symmetry.space_group_name_H-M   'P 1'
#
loop_
_entity.id
_entity.type
_entity.pdbx_description
1 polymer ?
#
loop_
_entity_poly.entity_id
_entity_poly.type
_entity_poly.pdbx_seq_one_letter_code
_entity_poly.pdbx_strand_id
1 'polypeptide(L)'
;TSSHTRVGILNNPSSKIQEDNTAIARGILAAFLTQNNSNLKSFLSKLLKEETAKSLAAGAKIVKFVIPGMDGDTFEKKYNTLGLDLIKTHQMFCQEVLKLLPGQLAVISNGR
;
A
#
# COMPACT_ATOMS: atom_id res chain seq x y z
N THR A 1 14.97 -7.17 4.37
CA THR A 1 14.43 -8.29 3.57
C THR A 1 15.59 -9.04 2.99
N SER A 2 15.61 -10.37 3.13
CA SER A 2 16.54 -11.22 2.37
C SER A 2 16.11 -11.19 0.90
N SER A 3 17.05 -11.34 -0.03
CA SER A 3 16.75 -11.47 -1.47
C SER A 3 15.87 -12.68 -1.80
N HIS A 4 15.73 -13.62 -0.86
CA HIS A 4 14.97 -14.87 -1.02
C HIS A 4 13.58 -14.84 -0.38
N THR A 5 13.11 -13.68 0.08
CA THR A 5 11.78 -13.53 0.69
C THR A 5 10.84 -12.76 -0.23
N ARG A 6 9.71 -13.37 -0.58
CA ARG A 6 8.60 -12.67 -1.24
C ARG A 6 7.71 -12.03 -0.17
N VAL A 7 7.44 -10.74 -0.32
CA VAL A 7 6.54 -9.99 0.55
C VAL A 7 5.29 -9.61 -0.25
N GLY A 8 4.13 -9.74 0.38
CA GLY A 8 2.86 -9.23 -0.10
C GLY A 8 2.16 -8.44 0.99
N ILE A 9 1.16 -7.67 0.60
CA ILE A 9 0.35 -6.88 1.53
C ILE A 9 -1.15 -7.09 1.28
N LEU A 10 -1.91 -7.16 2.37
CA LEU A 10 -3.36 -7.12 2.36
C LEU A 10 -3.81 -5.94 3.21
N ASN A 11 -4.83 -5.21 2.75
CA ASN A 11 -5.38 -4.08 3.47
C ASN A 11 -6.62 -4.54 4.23
N ASN A 12 -6.60 -4.42 5.55
CA ASN A 12 -7.72 -4.76 6.43
C ASN A 12 -8.17 -3.53 7.23
N PRO A 13 -8.79 -2.52 6.59
CA PRO A 13 -9.23 -1.33 7.31
C PRO A 13 -10.35 -1.64 8.32
N SER A 14 -10.36 -0.94 9.45
CA SER A 14 -11.49 -0.93 10.41
C SER A 14 -12.55 0.11 10.06
N SER A 15 -12.14 1.19 9.40
CA SER A 15 -13.02 2.29 8.98
C SER A 15 -13.67 2.00 7.63
N LYS A 16 -14.74 2.76 7.33
CA LYS A 16 -15.43 2.68 6.04
C LYS A 16 -14.48 3.07 4.91
N ILE A 17 -14.36 2.23 3.90
CA ILE A 17 -13.48 2.44 2.73
C ILE A 17 -14.03 3.60 1.87
N GLN A 18 -13.22 4.64 1.69
CA GLN A 18 -13.52 5.85 0.91
C GLN A 18 -12.29 6.27 0.08
N GLU A 19 -12.45 7.17 -0.89
CA GLU A 19 -11.34 7.57 -1.77
C GLU A 19 -10.23 8.33 -1.04
N ASP A 20 -10.61 9.18 -0.09
CA ASP A 20 -9.75 10.02 0.72
C ASP A 20 -8.88 9.19 1.67
N ASN A 21 -9.48 8.23 2.37
CA ASN A 21 -8.78 7.45 3.40
C ASN A 21 -7.99 6.25 2.84
N THR A 22 -8.12 5.96 1.55
CA THR A 22 -7.39 4.85 0.90
C THR A 22 -6.18 5.29 0.10
N ALA A 23 -5.89 6.60 0.01
CA ALA A 23 -4.78 7.12 -0.81
C ALA A 23 -3.45 6.43 -0.52
N ILE A 24 -3.10 6.24 0.77
CA ILE A 24 -1.86 5.58 1.18
C ILE A 24 -1.87 4.09 0.80
N ALA A 25 -2.97 3.37 1.11
CA ALA A 25 -3.11 1.95 0.79
C ALA A 25 -3.00 1.70 -0.72
N ARG A 26 -3.64 2.55 -1.54
CA ARG A 26 -3.56 2.50 -3.00
C ARG A 26 -2.15 2.79 -3.51
N GLY A 27 -1.46 3.78 -2.93
CA GLY A 27 -0.07 4.09 -3.29
C GLY A 27 0.90 2.96 -2.97
N ILE A 28 0.74 2.31 -1.81
CA ILE A 28 1.56 1.14 -1.46
C ILE A 28 1.29 0.01 -2.46
N LEU A 29 0.01 -0.32 -2.75
CA LEU A 29 -0.33 -1.35 -3.73
C LEU A 29 0.21 -1.03 -5.13
N ALA A 30 0.09 0.22 -5.59
CA ALA A 30 0.66 0.66 -6.86
C ALA A 30 2.18 0.45 -6.91
N ALA A 31 2.89 0.75 -5.81
CA ALA A 31 4.32 0.52 -5.72
C ALA A 31 4.67 -0.97 -5.80
N PHE A 32 3.94 -1.85 -5.11
CA PHE A 32 4.14 -3.30 -5.17
C PHE A 32 3.93 -3.86 -6.59
N LEU A 33 3.05 -3.26 -7.38
CA LEU A 33 2.71 -3.74 -8.73
C LEU A 33 3.60 -3.17 -9.83
N THR A 34 4.31 -2.07 -9.58
CA THR A 34 5.04 -1.34 -10.63
C THR A 34 6.54 -1.23 -10.37
N GLN A 35 7.00 -1.41 -9.14
CA GLN A 35 8.40 -1.16 -8.77
C GLN A 35 9.17 -2.43 -8.48
N ASN A 36 10.47 -2.41 -8.77
CA ASN A 36 11.40 -3.44 -8.31
C ASN A 36 11.60 -3.36 -6.78
N ASN A 37 12.19 -4.40 -6.19
CA ASN A 37 12.37 -4.51 -4.74
C ASN A 37 13.18 -3.36 -4.12
N SER A 38 14.18 -2.81 -4.83
CA SER A 38 15.01 -1.71 -4.34
C SER A 38 14.20 -0.41 -4.23
N ASN A 39 13.49 -0.06 -5.30
CA ASN A 39 12.66 1.13 -5.39
C ASN A 39 11.45 1.03 -4.45
N LEU A 40 10.79 -0.14 -4.39
CA LEU A 40 9.70 -0.40 -3.46
C LEU A 40 10.15 -0.15 -2.01
N LYS A 41 11.27 -0.74 -1.59
CA LYS A 41 11.79 -0.54 -0.23
C LYS A 41 12.07 0.93 0.06
N SER A 42 12.72 1.61 -0.87
CA SER A 42 13.08 3.02 -0.71
C SER A 42 11.85 3.94 -0.67
N PHE A 43 10.82 3.65 -1.47
CA PHE A 43 9.54 4.35 -1.44
C PHE A 43 8.79 4.15 -0.13
N LEU A 44 8.71 2.90 0.38
CA LEU A 44 8.12 2.62 1.69
C LEU A 44 8.87 3.35 2.81
N SER A 45 10.20 3.37 2.77
CA SER A 45 11.01 4.15 3.72
C SER A 45 10.75 5.65 3.63
N LYS A 46 10.47 6.21 2.45
CA LYS A 46 10.07 7.62 2.29
C LYS A 46 8.71 7.89 2.93
N LEU A 47 7.73 6.99 2.74
CA LEU A 47 6.38 7.13 3.33
C LEU A 47 6.40 7.13 4.87
N LEU A 48 7.32 6.40 5.49
CA LEU A 48 7.46 6.31 6.95
C LEU A 48 8.10 7.56 7.59
N LYS A 49 8.65 8.49 6.79
CA LYS A 49 9.24 9.72 7.34
C LYS A 49 8.15 10.64 7.86
N GLU A 50 8.36 11.23 9.03
CA GLU A 50 7.40 12.13 9.68
C GLU A 50 7.02 13.32 8.78
N GLU A 51 7.98 13.92 8.09
CA GLU A 51 7.75 15.00 7.11
C GLU A 51 6.78 14.58 5.99
N THR A 52 6.92 13.34 5.51
CA THR A 52 6.05 12.79 4.45
C THR A 52 4.67 12.49 5.01
N ALA A 53 4.57 11.92 6.21
CA ALA A 53 3.30 11.69 6.90
C ALA A 53 2.53 13.00 7.14
N LYS A 54 3.21 14.06 7.60
CA LYS A 54 2.61 15.41 7.78
C LYS A 54 2.13 15.99 6.46
N SER A 55 2.94 15.88 5.41
CA SER A 55 2.56 16.37 4.07
C SER A 55 1.35 15.63 3.50
N LEU A 56 1.29 14.31 3.68
CA LEU A 56 0.14 13.48 3.27
C LEU A 56 -1.12 13.84 4.06
N ALA A 57 -1.00 14.03 5.38
CA ALA A 57 -2.10 14.48 6.24
C ALA A 57 -2.62 15.88 5.85
N ALA A 58 -1.74 16.75 5.33
CA ALA A 58 -2.09 18.05 4.77
C ALA A 58 -2.66 17.98 3.33
N GLY A 59 -2.88 16.78 2.78
CA GLY A 59 -3.51 16.58 1.47
C GLY A 59 -2.55 16.54 0.28
N ALA A 60 -1.24 16.36 0.50
CA ALA A 60 -0.30 16.16 -0.61
C ALA A 60 -0.63 14.89 -1.40
N LYS A 61 -0.62 14.97 -2.73
CA LYS A 61 -0.80 13.82 -3.61
C LYS A 61 0.35 12.83 -3.45
N ILE A 62 0.05 11.53 -3.36
CA ILE A 62 1.06 10.48 -3.14
C ILE A 62 2.11 10.41 -4.26
N VAL A 63 1.72 10.78 -5.49
CA VAL A 63 2.60 10.81 -6.68
C VAL A 63 3.77 11.80 -6.49
N LYS A 64 3.64 12.82 -5.63
CA LYS A 64 4.73 13.75 -5.32
C LYS A 64 5.91 13.09 -4.58
N PHE A 65 5.70 11.90 -4.02
CA PHE A 65 6.72 11.17 -3.26
C PHE A 65 7.42 10.08 -4.08
N VAL A 66 7.21 10.04 -5.39
CA VAL A 66 7.99 9.21 -6.32
C VAL A 66 9.47 9.60 -6.18
N ILE A 67 10.34 8.59 -6.05
CA ILE A 67 11.78 8.78 -5.86
C ILE A 67 12.55 8.53 -7.17
N PRO A 68 13.77 9.09 -7.32
CA PRO A 68 14.61 8.81 -8.48
C PRO A 68 14.80 7.31 -8.73
N GLY A 69 14.67 6.90 -9.98
CA GLY A 69 14.79 5.49 -10.40
C GLY A 69 13.47 4.71 -10.41
N MET A 70 12.38 5.24 -9.84
CA MET A 70 11.03 4.69 -10.06
C MET A 70 10.52 5.04 -11.46
N ASP A 71 9.77 4.12 -12.05
CA ASP A 71 8.90 4.46 -13.18
C ASP A 71 7.66 5.19 -12.64
N GLY A 72 7.74 6.53 -12.63
CA GLY A 72 6.69 7.41 -12.12
C GLY A 72 5.41 7.37 -12.94
N ASP A 73 5.52 7.27 -14.27
CA ASP A 73 4.37 7.26 -15.17
C ASP A 73 3.55 5.98 -14.99
N THR A 74 4.22 4.82 -14.95
CA THR A 74 3.55 3.54 -14.72
C THR A 74 2.97 3.47 -13.31
N PHE A 75 3.68 4.02 -12.31
CA PHE A 75 3.16 4.12 -10.95
C PHE A 75 1.89 4.97 -10.88
N GLU A 76 1.90 6.18 -11.45
CA GLU A 76 0.76 7.10 -11.43
C GLU A 76 -0.45 6.52 -12.17
N LYS A 77 -0.24 5.96 -13.37
CA LYS A 77 -1.29 5.25 -14.11
C LYS A 77 -1.90 4.14 -13.27
N LYS A 78 -1.06 3.31 -12.63
CA LYS A 78 -1.55 2.21 -11.79
C LYS A 78 -2.30 2.73 -10.57
N TYR A 79 -1.77 3.74 -9.88
CA TYR A 79 -2.40 4.38 -8.73
C TYR A 79 -3.80 4.92 -9.04
N ASN A 80 -3.95 5.61 -10.17
CA ASN A 80 -5.22 6.18 -10.60
C ASN A 80 -6.23 5.10 -11.06
N THR A 81 -5.74 3.95 -11.53
CA THR A 81 -6.59 2.81 -11.95
C THR A 81 -7.03 1.94 -10.77
N LEU A 82 -6.27 1.94 -9.66
CA LEU A 82 -6.62 1.16 -8.47
C LEU A 82 -7.86 1.74 -7.79
N GLY A 83 -9.01 1.14 -8.08
CA GLY A 83 -10.29 1.47 -7.45
C GLY A 83 -10.40 0.95 -6.01
N LEU A 84 -11.43 1.42 -5.32
CA LEU A 84 -11.76 1.03 -3.95
C LEU A 84 -12.09 -0.46 -3.82
N ASP A 85 -12.58 -1.07 -4.90
CA ASP A 85 -13.05 -2.45 -4.88
C ASP A 85 -11.93 -3.44 -4.56
N LEU A 86 -10.69 -3.18 -4.97
CA LEU A 86 -9.56 -4.04 -4.61
C LEU A 86 -9.31 -4.05 -3.09
N ILE A 87 -9.44 -2.89 -2.44
CA ILE A 87 -9.27 -2.77 -0.99
C ILE A 87 -10.43 -3.46 -0.27
N LYS A 88 -11.66 -3.36 -0.79
CA LYS A 88 -12.81 -4.11 -0.27
C LYS A 88 -12.58 -5.62 -0.41
N THR A 89 -12.05 -6.09 -1.54
CA THR A 89 -11.70 -7.49 -1.74
C THR A 89 -10.65 -7.96 -0.74
N HIS A 90 -9.61 -7.16 -0.46
CA HIS A 90 -8.61 -7.48 0.56
C HIS A 90 -9.25 -7.59 1.96
N GLN A 91 -10.12 -6.63 2.31
CA GLN A 91 -10.83 -6.63 3.59
C GLN A 91 -11.71 -7.87 3.75
N MET A 92 -12.51 -8.20 2.72
CA MET A 92 -13.35 -9.39 2.71
C MET A 92 -12.52 -10.66 2.85
N PHE A 93 -11.39 -10.77 2.15
CA PHE A 93 -10.50 -11.93 2.29
C PHE A 93 -9.93 -12.05 3.73
N CYS A 94 -9.51 -10.93 4.34
CA CYS A 94 -9.04 -10.93 5.71
C CYS A 94 -10.10 -11.41 6.72
N GLN A 95 -11.36 -11.01 6.54
CA GLN A 95 -12.44 -11.34 7.46
C GLN A 95 -13.01 -12.75 7.20
N GLU A 96 -13.31 -13.07 5.94
CA GLU A 96 -14.02 -14.29 5.59
C GLU A 96 -13.09 -15.51 5.49
N VAL A 97 -11.85 -15.32 5.05
CA VAL A 97 -10.89 -16.42 4.86
C VAL A 97 -9.91 -16.49 6.01
N LEU A 98 -9.24 -15.37 6.34
CA LEU A 98 -8.22 -15.35 7.39
C LEU A 98 -8.82 -15.21 8.81
N LYS A 99 -10.14 -14.97 8.92
CA LYS A 99 -10.87 -14.82 10.19
C LYS A 99 -10.32 -13.72 11.10
N LEU A 100 -9.79 -12.65 10.49
CA LEU A 100 -9.30 -11.46 11.20
C LEU A 100 -10.44 -10.47 11.44
N LEU A 101 -10.43 -9.79 12.58
CA LEU A 101 -11.34 -8.68 12.84
C LEU A 101 -10.99 -7.46 11.95
N PRO A 102 -11.96 -6.58 11.62
CA PRO A 102 -11.67 -5.34 10.89
C PRO A 102 -10.59 -4.52 11.60
N GLY A 103 -9.53 -4.10 10.89
CA GLY A 103 -8.41 -3.35 11.46
C GLY A 103 -7.35 -4.19 12.17
N GLN A 104 -7.59 -5.49 12.37
CA GLN A 104 -6.61 -6.36 13.02
C GLN A 104 -5.36 -6.52 12.15
N LEU A 105 -4.21 -6.26 12.76
CA LEU A 105 -2.90 -6.48 12.16
C LEU A 105 -2.49 -7.94 12.31
N ALA A 106 -1.98 -8.53 11.24
CA ALA A 106 -1.45 -9.89 11.22
C ALA A 106 -0.24 -9.96 10.28
N VAL A 107 0.67 -10.88 10.56
CA VAL A 107 1.78 -11.25 9.68
C VAL A 107 1.66 -12.74 9.42
N ILE A 108 1.61 -13.10 8.14
CA ILE A 108 1.54 -14.50 7.71
C ILE A 108 2.84 -14.85 7.01
N SER A 109 3.49 -15.92 7.47
CA SER A 109 4.73 -16.44 6.91
C SER A 109 4.58 -17.93 6.63
N ASN A 110 4.74 -18.32 5.37
CA ASN A 110 4.62 -19.73 4.94
C ASN A 110 3.31 -20.39 5.41
N GLY A 111 2.20 -19.64 5.40
CA GLY A 111 0.87 -20.12 5.80
C GLY A 111 0.60 -20.13 7.31
N ARG A 112 1.51 -19.61 8.14
CA ARG A 112 1.35 -19.47 9.60
C ARG A 112 1.23 -18.01 10.00
#